data_AF-A0A0N4V7G1-F1
#
_entry.id   AF-A0A0N4V7G1-F1
#
_cell.length_a   1.000
_cell.length_b   1.000
_cell.length_c   1.000
_cell.angle_alpha   90.00
_cell.angle_beta   90.00
_cell.angle_gamma   90.00
#
_symmetry.space_group_name_H-M   'P 1'
#
loop_
_entity.id
_entity.type
_entity.pdbx_description
1 polymer ?
#
loop_
_entity_poly.entity_id
_entity_poly.type
_entity_poly.pdbx_seq_one_letter_code
_entity_poly.pdbx_strand_id
1 'polypeptide(L)'
;IRNFVDGNYEICNSERYSAVINRAKDSISRKVDQVFFACFFIRSLRSVLGDLFGPYYVKIPDENWPTFLAKKPARLPKQSEHWFDLWMHGDCALSAPGIHLCGGKLPGLEKAILTFWKQHCSVCSKEGATLEFGGKMFHYPCAYQKGF
;
A
#
# COMPACT_ATOMS: atom_id res chain seq x y z
N ILE A 1 9.68 14.48 -8.97
CA ILE A 1 9.39 15.04 -10.31
C ILE A 1 9.25 16.54 -10.12
N ARG A 2 9.98 17.36 -10.89
CA ARG A 2 10.06 18.82 -10.72
C ARG A 2 8.84 19.46 -11.39
N ASN A 3 8.13 20.35 -10.69
CA ASN A 3 7.13 21.21 -11.31
C ASN A 3 7.73 22.59 -11.56
N PHE A 4 7.35 23.20 -12.68
CA PHE A 4 7.81 24.52 -13.09
C PHE A 4 6.69 25.53 -12.80
N VAL A 5 6.95 26.45 -11.87
CA VAL A 5 6.01 27.53 -11.51
C VAL A 5 6.84 28.81 -11.37
N ASP A 6 6.38 29.90 -11.99
CA ASP A 6 7.02 31.23 -11.94
C ASP A 6 8.51 31.25 -12.33
N GLY A 7 8.87 30.54 -13.40
CA GLY A 7 10.23 30.53 -13.95
C GLY A 7 11.24 29.72 -13.12
N ASN A 8 10.81 29.06 -12.04
CA ASN A 8 11.66 28.28 -11.16
C ASN A 8 11.17 26.83 -11.02
N TYR A 9 12.13 25.90 -10.90
CA TYR A 9 11.84 24.50 -10.60
C TYR A 9 11.66 24.34 -9.09
N GLU A 10 10.44 24.04 -8.64
CA GLU A 10 10.19 23.70 -7.24
C GLU A 10 10.22 22.18 -7.01
N ILE A 11 10.89 21.77 -5.93
CA ILE A 11 10.94 20.37 -5.47
C ILE A 11 9.65 20.10 -4.69
N CYS A 12 8.67 19.47 -5.33
CA CYS A 12 7.49 18.95 -4.65
C CYS A 12 7.82 17.63 -3.91
N ASN A 13 8.58 17.77 -2.83
CA ASN A 13 8.56 16.90 -1.66
C ASN A 13 8.52 17.81 -0.43
N SER A 14 7.40 18.52 -0.25
CA SER A 14 7.29 19.52 0.82
C SER A 14 6.97 18.92 2.19
N GLU A 15 6.89 17.59 2.32
CA GLU A 15 7.10 17.01 3.63
C GLU A 15 8.60 17.08 3.91
N ARG A 16 8.96 17.97 4.84
CA ARG A 16 10.33 18.06 5.33
C ARG A 16 10.78 16.64 5.68
N TYR A 17 12.00 16.29 5.30
CA TYR A 17 12.65 15.04 5.71
C TYR A 17 12.43 14.74 7.20
N SER A 18 12.43 15.80 8.03
CA SER A 18 12.10 15.71 9.45
C SER A 18 10.71 15.17 9.76
N ALA A 19 9.66 15.45 8.98
CA ALA A 19 8.31 14.92 9.21
C ALA A 19 8.21 13.42 8.86
N VAL A 20 8.88 12.99 7.81
CA VAL A 20 9.00 11.56 7.45
C VAL A 20 9.80 10.83 8.52
N ILE A 21 10.95 11.38 8.92
CA ILE A 21 11.81 10.83 9.97
C ILE A 21 11.12 10.88 11.33
N ASN A 22 10.34 11.91 11.65
CA ASN A 22 9.62 12.00 12.92
C ASN A 22 8.48 11.00 12.98
N ARG A 23 7.77 10.72 11.88
CA ARG A 23 6.79 9.62 11.85
C ARG A 23 7.45 8.25 11.94
N ALA A 24 8.57 8.05 11.25
CA ALA A 24 9.37 6.83 11.40
C ALA A 24 9.91 6.69 12.83
N LYS A 25 10.35 7.79 13.45
CA LYS A 25 10.78 7.81 14.86
C LYS A 25 9.61 7.59 15.81
N ASP A 26 8.43 8.15 15.55
CA ASP A 26 7.22 7.93 16.33
C ASP A 26 6.73 6.48 16.21
N SER A 27 6.87 5.86 15.03
CA SER A 27 6.56 4.44 14.82
C SER A 27 7.62 3.51 15.40
N ILE A 28 8.86 3.96 15.57
CA ILE A 28 9.93 3.25 16.28
C ILE A 28 9.82 3.46 17.82
N SER A 29 9.40 4.65 18.25
CA SER A 29 9.30 5.09 19.65
C SER A 29 8.09 4.50 20.36
N ARG A 30 6.93 4.53 19.70
CA ARG A 30 5.83 3.64 20.06
C ARG A 30 6.33 2.26 19.65
N LYS A 31 6.24 1.25 20.51
CA LYS A 31 6.48 -0.15 20.10
C LYS A 31 5.39 -0.57 19.10
N VAL A 32 5.36 0.05 17.91
CA VAL A 32 4.50 -0.36 16.81
C VAL A 32 5.14 -1.64 16.33
N ASP A 33 4.43 -2.75 16.54
CA ASP A 33 4.81 -4.02 15.96
C ASP A 33 4.92 -3.81 14.45
N GLN A 34 6.16 -3.61 13.97
CA GLN A 34 6.47 -3.26 12.59
C GLN A 34 6.05 -4.42 11.70
N VAL A 35 4.85 -4.34 11.14
CA VAL A 35 4.41 -5.25 10.09
C VAL A 35 4.93 -4.69 8.77
N PHE A 36 6.11 -5.15 8.38
CA PHE A 36 6.67 -4.95 7.05
C PHE A 36 5.79 -5.67 6.03
N PHE A 37 5.01 -4.91 5.26
CA PHE A 37 4.27 -5.50 4.17
C PHE A 37 4.99 -5.30 2.84
N ALA A 38 5.26 -6.41 2.16
CA ALA A 38 5.57 -6.48 0.74
C ALA A 38 4.41 -7.20 0.04
N CYS A 39 3.91 -6.63 -1.07
CA CYS A 39 2.91 -7.23 -1.96
C CYS A 39 2.91 -8.77 -1.88
N PHE A 40 1.83 -9.36 -1.33
CA PHE A 40 1.75 -10.77 -0.90
C PHE A 40 1.96 -11.78 -2.05
N PHE A 41 2.02 -11.31 -3.29
CA PHE A 41 2.37 -12.13 -4.44
C PHE A 41 3.75 -11.77 -5.00
N ILE A 42 4.67 -12.68 -4.69
CA ILE A 42 5.62 -13.27 -5.64
C ILE A 42 6.92 -12.49 -5.86
N ARG A 43 7.97 -12.93 -5.14
CA ARG A 43 9.38 -12.65 -5.46
C ARG A 43 9.81 -13.09 -6.86
N SER A 44 9.00 -13.88 -7.59
CA SER A 44 9.30 -14.39 -8.93
C SER A 44 8.73 -13.61 -10.13
N LEU A 45 8.12 -12.43 -9.92
CA LEU A 45 7.67 -11.53 -10.99
C LEU A 45 8.32 -10.13 -10.91
N ARG A 46 9.46 -10.01 -10.24
CA ARG A 46 10.19 -8.74 -10.12
C ARG A 46 10.48 -8.09 -11.48
N SER A 47 10.74 -8.89 -12.52
CA SER A 47 10.94 -8.38 -13.89
C SER A 47 9.70 -7.72 -14.49
N VAL A 48 8.50 -8.05 -13.99
CA VAL A 48 7.22 -7.52 -14.47
C VAL A 48 6.71 -6.40 -13.57
N LEU A 49 6.79 -6.57 -12.25
CA LEU A 49 6.17 -5.65 -11.29
C LEU A 49 7.08 -4.49 -10.87
N GLY A 50 8.38 -4.57 -11.20
CA GLY A 50 9.38 -3.60 -10.80
C GLY A 50 9.69 -3.61 -9.30
N ASP A 51 10.17 -2.47 -8.81
CA ASP A 51 10.52 -2.29 -7.40
C ASP A 51 9.32 -1.93 -6.54
N LEU A 52 9.48 -2.12 -5.23
CA LEU A 52 8.50 -1.71 -4.23
C LEU A 52 8.65 -0.21 -3.92
N PHE A 53 7.52 0.49 -3.90
CA PHE A 53 7.40 1.88 -3.48
C PHE A 53 6.83 1.94 -2.05
N GLY A 54 7.40 2.81 -1.23
CA GLY A 54 7.04 2.95 0.17
C GLY A 54 8.19 3.49 1.03
N PRO A 55 8.05 3.48 2.36
CA PRO A 55 6.85 3.02 3.08
C PRO A 55 5.70 4.04 3.00
N TYR A 56 4.47 3.54 2.87
CA TYR A 56 3.25 4.31 3.12
C TYR A 56 2.72 3.96 4.50
N TYR A 57 2.57 4.97 5.36
CA TYR A 57 2.04 4.79 6.71
C TYR A 57 0.51 4.88 6.67
N VAL A 58 -0.17 3.81 7.05
CA VAL A 58 -1.64 3.74 7.08
C VAL A 58 -2.13 3.29 8.45
N LYS A 59 -3.24 3.87 8.90
CA LYS A 59 -3.97 3.42 10.08
C LYS A 59 -5.02 2.40 9.69
N ILE A 60 -5.04 1.28 10.40
CA ILE A 60 -5.95 0.18 10.16
C ILE A 60 -6.72 -0.10 11.45
N PRO A 61 -8.07 -0.09 11.43
CA PRO A 61 -8.88 -0.49 12.57
C PRO A 61 -8.62 -1.94 12.99
N ASP A 62 -8.79 -2.23 14.27
CA ASP A 62 -8.60 -3.56 14.84
C ASP A 62 -9.46 -4.65 14.16
N GLU A 63 -10.67 -4.27 13.73
CA GLU A 63 -11.61 -5.16 13.01
C GLU A 63 -11.16 -5.50 11.59
N ASN A 64 -10.27 -4.69 11.01
CA ASN A 64 -9.81 -4.79 9.63
C ASN A 64 -8.38 -5.38 9.54
N TRP A 65 -7.96 -6.13 10.55
CA TRP A 65 -6.63 -6.75 10.55
C TRP A 65 -6.42 -7.60 9.29
N PRO A 66 -5.42 -7.29 8.44
CA PRO A 66 -5.23 -7.98 7.17
C PRO A 66 -4.54 -9.33 7.41
N THR A 67 -5.31 -10.34 7.78
CA THR A 67 -4.82 -11.70 8.13
C THR A 67 -4.09 -12.38 6.97
N PHE A 68 -4.47 -12.06 5.74
CA PHE A 68 -3.79 -12.50 4.52
C PHE A 68 -2.40 -11.84 4.34
N LEU A 69 -2.09 -10.77 5.08
CA LEU A 69 -0.77 -10.10 5.04
C LEU A 69 0.11 -10.47 6.22
N ALA A 70 -0.47 -10.48 7.41
CA ALA A 70 0.24 -10.82 8.63
C ALA A 70 -0.69 -11.48 9.64
N LYS A 71 -0.17 -12.44 10.40
CA LYS A 71 -0.90 -12.98 11.55
C LYS A 71 -0.98 -11.92 12.64
N LYS A 72 -2.17 -11.70 13.23
CA LYS A 72 -2.34 -10.79 14.37
C LYS A 72 -1.51 -11.33 15.56
N PRO A 73 -0.55 -10.57 16.11
CA PRO A 73 0.22 -11.01 17.25
C PRO A 73 -0.70 -11.28 18.45
N ALA A 74 -0.50 -12.41 19.13
CA ALA A 74 -1.34 -12.81 20.27
C ALA A 74 -1.26 -11.85 21.47
N ARG A 75 -0.20 -11.03 21.55
CA ARG A 75 0.06 -10.08 22.64
C ARG A 75 0.05 -8.62 22.19
N LEU A 76 -0.65 -8.32 21.09
CA LEU A 76 -0.83 -6.94 20.65
C LEU A 76 -1.72 -6.18 21.66
N PRO A 77 -1.34 -4.98 22.14
CA PRO A 77 -2.21 -4.18 22.98
C PRO A 77 -3.55 -3.96 22.27
N LYS A 78 -4.68 -4.19 22.96
CA LYS A 78 -6.00 -3.82 22.42
C LYS A 78 -6.04 -2.31 22.23
N GLN A 79 -6.07 -1.87 20.99
CA GLN A 79 -6.24 -0.48 20.59
C GLN A 79 -7.45 -0.42 19.64
N SER A 80 -7.90 0.79 19.30
CA SER A 80 -8.92 0.96 18.26
C SER A 80 -8.32 0.92 16.84
N GLU A 81 -7.02 1.24 16.73
CA GLU A 81 -6.31 1.37 15.45
C GLU A 81 -4.84 0.96 15.62
N HIS A 82 -4.27 0.41 14.55
CA HIS A 82 -2.86 0.07 14.44
C HIS A 82 -2.23 0.75 13.22
N TRP A 83 -0.95 1.10 13.32
CA TRP A 83 -0.19 1.69 12.22
C TRP A 83 0.59 0.62 11.46
N PHE A 84 0.56 0.70 10.13
CA PHE A 84 1.25 -0.22 9.23
C PHE A 84 2.17 0.52 8.27
N ASP A 85 3.33 -0.09 8.00
CA ASP A 85 4.32 0.39 7.03
C ASP A 85 4.16 -0.43 5.74
N LEU A 86 3.48 0.17 4.76
CA LEU A 86 3.04 -0.52 3.56
C LEU A 86 4.02 -0.30 2.40
N TRP A 87 4.43 -1.40 1.76
CA TRP A 87 5.18 -1.37 0.51
C TRP A 87 4.43 -2.09 -0.60
N MET A 88 4.33 -1.46 -1.76
CA MET A 88 3.55 -1.96 -2.89
C MET A 88 4.32 -1.78 -4.19
N HIS A 89 4.09 -2.65 -5.16
CA HIS A 89 4.49 -2.37 -6.55
C HIS A 89 3.61 -1.25 -7.10
N GLY A 90 4.18 -0.41 -7.98
CA GLY A 90 3.47 0.70 -8.61
C GLY A 90 2.19 0.24 -9.30
N ASP A 91 2.30 -0.78 -10.15
CA ASP A 91 1.16 -1.33 -10.89
C ASP A 91 0.07 -1.90 -9.97
N CYS A 92 0.44 -2.54 -8.86
CA CYS A 92 -0.55 -3.07 -7.90
C CYS A 92 -1.35 -1.94 -7.25
N ALA A 93 -0.71 -0.81 -6.94
CA ALA A 93 -1.37 0.34 -6.32
C ALA A 93 -2.18 1.15 -7.36
N LEU A 94 -1.64 1.38 -8.55
CA LEU A 94 -2.23 2.25 -9.56
C LEU A 94 -3.30 1.57 -10.41
N SER A 95 -3.36 0.23 -10.39
CA SER A 95 -4.50 -0.52 -10.96
C SER A 95 -5.75 -0.46 -10.08
N ALA A 96 -5.63 0.00 -8.83
CA ALA A 96 -6.75 0.08 -7.92
C ALA A 96 -7.66 1.28 -8.25
N PRO A 97 -8.97 1.08 -8.48
CA PRO A 97 -9.90 2.18 -8.67
C PRO A 97 -9.83 3.22 -7.54
N GLY A 98 -9.73 4.49 -7.91
CA GLY A 98 -9.68 5.61 -6.96
C GLY A 98 -8.35 5.81 -6.24
N ILE A 99 -7.31 5.02 -6.55
CA ILE A 99 -5.93 5.29 -6.12
C ILE A 99 -5.18 5.95 -7.27
N HIS A 100 -4.61 7.12 -7.01
CA HIS A 100 -3.83 7.87 -8.00
C HIS A 100 -2.55 8.41 -7.37
N LEU A 101 -1.47 8.45 -8.16
CA LEU A 101 -0.22 9.07 -7.74
C LEU A 101 -0.30 10.59 -7.94
N CYS A 102 -0.28 11.35 -6.86
CA CYS A 102 -0.25 12.80 -6.89
C CYS A 102 0.97 13.31 -6.12
N GLY A 103 1.96 13.85 -6.84
CA GLY A 103 3.15 14.42 -6.21
C GLY A 103 3.93 13.44 -5.33
N GLY A 104 4.02 12.17 -5.74
CA GLY A 104 4.69 11.11 -4.96
C GLY A 104 3.86 10.52 -3.81
N LYS A 105 2.64 11.02 -3.60
CA LYS A 105 1.69 10.50 -2.61
C LYS A 105 0.59 9.69 -3.28
N LEU A 106 -0.08 8.85 -2.50
CA LEU A 106 -1.29 8.15 -2.89
C LEU A 106 -2.46 8.68 -2.03
N PRO A 107 -3.07 9.83 -2.39
CA PRO A 107 -4.20 10.37 -1.65
C PRO A 107 -5.32 9.33 -1.56
N GLY A 108 -5.93 9.21 -0.37
CA GLY A 108 -7.02 8.26 -0.15
C GLY A 108 -6.60 6.79 -0.01
N LEU A 109 -5.30 6.47 -0.05
CA LEU A 109 -4.78 5.10 0.11
C LEU A 109 -5.33 4.41 1.36
N GLU A 110 -5.29 5.07 2.53
CA GLU A 110 -5.75 4.50 3.79
C GLU A 110 -7.24 4.07 3.75
N LYS A 111 -8.09 4.81 3.04
CA LYS A 111 -9.50 4.46 2.87
C LYS A 111 -9.68 3.35 1.82
N ALA A 112 -9.01 3.50 0.69
CA ALA A 112 -9.12 2.58 -0.45
C ALA A 112 -8.64 1.18 -0.08
N ILE A 113 -7.53 1.08 0.64
CA ILE A 113 -6.87 -0.18 0.95
C ILE A 113 -7.74 -1.11 1.80
N LEU A 114 -8.50 -0.56 2.74
CA LEU A 114 -9.45 -1.31 3.58
C LEU A 114 -10.54 -2.00 2.75
N THR A 115 -10.87 -1.45 1.58
CA THR A 115 -11.84 -2.03 0.64
C THR A 115 -11.19 -3.11 -0.19
N PHE A 116 -10.04 -2.83 -0.82
CA PHE A 116 -9.34 -3.78 -1.70
C PHE A 116 -8.78 -5.00 -0.96
N TRP A 117 -8.42 -4.85 0.31
CA TRP A 117 -8.01 -5.96 1.16
C TRP A 117 -9.07 -7.04 1.33
N LYS A 118 -10.35 -6.70 1.21
CA LYS A 118 -11.45 -7.68 1.31
C LYS A 118 -11.81 -8.31 -0.04
N GLN A 119 -11.27 -7.77 -1.14
CA GLN A 119 -11.59 -8.23 -2.49
C GLN A 119 -10.81 -9.50 -2.83
N HIS A 120 -11.53 -10.47 -3.40
CA HIS A 120 -10.97 -11.78 -3.74
C HIS A 120 -10.60 -11.83 -5.23
N CYS A 121 -9.39 -12.29 -5.52
CA CYS A 121 -8.90 -12.43 -6.89
C CYS A 121 -9.63 -13.56 -7.62
N SER A 122 -10.17 -13.28 -8.80
CA SER A 122 -10.93 -14.25 -9.61
C SER A 122 -10.07 -15.37 -10.22
N VAL A 123 -8.74 -15.28 -10.10
CA VAL A 123 -7.80 -16.31 -10.57
C VAL A 123 -7.34 -17.23 -9.44
N CYS A 124 -6.97 -16.66 -8.28
CA CYS A 124 -6.37 -17.43 -7.18
C CYS A 124 -7.25 -17.53 -5.92
N SER A 125 -8.41 -16.86 -5.92
CA SER A 125 -9.37 -16.78 -4.80
C SER A 125 -8.82 -16.20 -3.49
N LYS A 126 -7.65 -15.55 -3.50
CA LYS A 126 -7.06 -14.91 -2.33
C LYS A 126 -7.43 -13.42 -2.25
N GLU A 127 -7.46 -12.90 -1.03
CA GLU A 127 -7.71 -11.49 -0.69
C GLU A 127 -6.64 -10.53 -1.22
N GLY A 128 -6.96 -9.23 -1.22
CA GLY A 128 -6.06 -8.15 -1.65
C GLY A 128 -6.08 -7.83 -3.15
N ALA A 129 -7.13 -8.22 -3.87
CA ALA A 129 -7.30 -7.91 -5.28
C ALA A 129 -7.62 -6.41 -5.48
N THR A 130 -6.92 -5.77 -6.41
CA THR A 130 -7.01 -4.31 -6.64
C THR A 130 -7.46 -3.96 -8.05
N LEU A 131 -7.13 -4.78 -9.05
CA LEU A 131 -7.47 -4.54 -10.44
C LEU A 131 -8.91 -5.00 -10.71
N GLU A 132 -9.75 -4.11 -11.24
CA GLU A 132 -11.11 -4.44 -11.66
C GLU A 132 -11.18 -4.57 -13.19
N PHE A 133 -11.75 -5.67 -13.67
CA PHE A 133 -12.01 -5.89 -15.09
C PHE A 133 -13.28 -6.73 -15.29
N GLY A 134 -14.24 -6.23 -16.07
CA GLY A 134 -15.49 -6.94 -16.36
C GLY A 134 -16.31 -7.30 -15.11
N GLY A 135 -16.34 -6.41 -14.11
CA GLY A 135 -17.05 -6.64 -12.84
C GLY A 135 -16.41 -7.68 -11.93
N LYS A 136 -15.16 -8.09 -12.21
CA LYS A 136 -14.38 -9.05 -11.43
C LYS A 136 -13.11 -8.39 -10.90
N MET A 137 -12.69 -8.83 -9.72
CA MET A 137 -11.47 -8.36 -9.07
C MET A 137 -10.30 -9.32 -9.32
N PHE A 138 -9.11 -8.77 -9.50
CA PHE A 138 -7.87 -9.50 -9.76
C PHE A 138 -6.70 -8.88 -8.99
N HIS A 139 -5.72 -9.72 -8.63
CA HIS A 139 -4.37 -9.19 -8.43
C HIS A 139 -3.80 -8.82 -9.79
N TYR A 140 -3.15 -7.66 -9.90
CA TYR A 140 -2.44 -7.27 -11.12
C TYR A 140 -1.54 -8.39 -11.70
N PRO A 141 -0.64 -9.06 -10.94
CA PRO A 141 0.15 -10.16 -11.49
C PRO A 141 -0.67 -11.35 -11.97
N CYS A 142 -1.80 -11.65 -11.33
CA CYS A 142 -2.67 -12.74 -11.77
C CYS A 142 -3.36 -12.42 -13.10
N ALA A 143 -3.82 -11.17 -13.26
CA ALA A 143 -4.39 -10.70 -14.52
C ALA A 143 -3.34 -10.73 -15.64
N TYR A 144 -2.16 -10.18 -15.38
CA TYR A 144 -1.03 -10.16 -16.33
C TYR A 144 -0.67 -11.58 -16.81
N GLN A 145 -0.53 -12.54 -15.90
CA GLN A 145 -0.19 -13.92 -16.26
C GLN A 145 -1.27 -14.64 -17.07
N LYS A 146 -2.53 -14.19 -16.98
CA LYS A 146 -3.67 -14.77 -17.68
C LYS A 146 -4.08 -14.00 -18.93
N GLY A 147 -3.44 -12.86 -19.21
CA GLY A 147 -3.73 -12.02 -20.38
C GLY A 147 -5.07 -11.30 -20.30
N PHE A 148 -5.48 -10.89 -19.09
CA PHE A 148 -6.60 -9.96 -18.88
C PHE A 148 -6.18 -8.51 -19.10
#